data_AF-A0AAD3MUX1-F1
#
_entry.id   AF-A0AAD3MUX1-F1
#
_cell.length_a   1.000
_cell.length_b   1.000
_cell.length_c   1.000
_cell.angle_alpha   90.00
_cell.angle_beta   90.00
_cell.angle_gamma   90.00
#
_symmetry.space_group_name_H-M   'P 1'
#
loop_
_entity.id
_entity.type
_entity.pdbx_description
1 polymer ?
#
loop_
_entity_poly.entity_id
_entity_poly.type
_entity_poly.pdbx_seq_one_letter_code
_entity_poly.pdbx_strand_id
1 'polypeptide(L)'
;SDEEMVKFMQLMNSIWNICGKDVVTAFDLSPFKVICDLGGCSGALAKQCTSAYPECTITIFDLPKVVRMSREHFVSEADQRISFHQ
;
A
#
# COMPACT_ATOMS: atom_id res chain seq x y z
N SER A 1 0.22 -12.85 -17.76
CA SER A 1 -0.70 -11.86 -18.35
C SER A 1 -0.99 -10.78 -17.32
N ASP A 2 -1.71 -9.71 -17.68
CA ASP A 2 -2.11 -8.69 -16.71
C ASP A 2 -3.11 -9.24 -15.68
N GLU A 3 -3.99 -10.15 -16.09
CA GLU A 3 -4.95 -10.82 -15.20
C GLU A 3 -4.27 -11.72 -14.15
N GLU A 4 -3.24 -12.47 -14.54
CA GLU A 4 -2.46 -13.31 -13.59
C GLU A 4 -1.74 -12.44 -12.55
N MET A 5 -1.24 -11.28 -12.96
CA MET A 5 -0.58 -10.34 -12.05
C MET A 5 -1.59 -9.71 -11.09
N VAL A 6 -2.79 -9.32 -11.54
CA VAL A 6 -3.84 -8.84 -10.63
C VAL A 6 -4.25 -9.91 -9.63
N LYS A 7 -4.40 -11.17 -10.06
CA LYS A 7 -4.66 -12.31 -9.16
C LYS A 7 -3.55 -12.49 -8.12
N PHE A 8 -2.29 -12.38 -8.53
CA PHE A 8 -1.15 -12.41 -7.62
C PHE A 8 -1.20 -11.25 -6.61
N MET A 9 -1.46 -10.03 -7.07
CA MET A 9 -1.57 -8.85 -6.21
C MET A 9 -2.74 -8.97 -5.22
N GLN A 10 -3.87 -9.55 -5.63
CA GLN A 10 -5.01 -9.85 -4.75
C GLN A 10 -4.63 -10.84 -3.64
N LEU A 11 -3.89 -11.89 -3.99
CA LEU A 11 -3.38 -12.86 -3.00
C LEU A 11 -2.49 -12.16 -1.98
N MET A 12 -1.55 -11.34 -2.42
CA MET A 12 -0.67 -10.57 -1.53
C MET A 12 -1.46 -9.59 -0.65
N ASN A 13 -2.47 -8.93 -1.20
CA ASN A 13 -3.35 -8.02 -0.48
C ASN A 13 -4.09 -8.71 0.68
N SER A 14 -4.51 -9.96 0.49
CA SER A 14 -5.31 -10.70 1.49
C SER A 14 -4.59 -10.93 2.82
N ILE A 15 -3.26 -11.09 2.78
CA ILE A 15 -2.42 -11.31 3.97
C ILE A 15 -2.47 -10.07 4.88
N TRP A 16 -2.39 -8.88 4.29
CA TRP A 16 -2.43 -7.60 5.01
C TRP A 16 -3.77 -7.32 5.70
N ASN A 17 -4.87 -7.93 5.24
CA ASN A 17 -6.15 -7.81 5.93
C ASN A 17 -6.19 -8.60 7.25
N ILE A 18 -5.32 -9.61 7.39
CA ILE A 18 -5.28 -10.49 8.58
C ILE A 18 -4.28 -9.93 9.60
N CYS A 19 -3.03 -9.68 9.17
CA CYS A 19 -1.95 -9.29 10.07
C CYS A 19 -1.48 -7.84 9.92
N GLY A 20 -2.06 -7.06 8.99
CA GLY A 20 -1.50 -5.77 8.62
C GLY A 20 -1.46 -4.77 9.77
N LYS A 21 -2.50 -4.72 10.61
CA LYS A 21 -2.54 -3.87 11.80
C LYS A 21 -1.39 -4.20 12.75
N ASP A 22 -1.22 -5.47 13.10
CA ASP A 22 -0.19 -5.92 14.04
C ASP A 22 1.22 -5.59 13.52
N VAL A 23 1.45 -5.76 12.22
CA VAL A 23 2.72 -5.41 11.58
C VAL A 23 2.98 -3.90 11.62
N VAL A 24 2.02 -3.07 11.19
CA VAL A 24 2.25 -1.61 11.11
C VAL A 24 2.34 -0.95 12.48
N THR A 25 1.77 -1.57 13.53
CA THR A 25 1.84 -1.06 14.91
C THR A 25 2.87 -1.79 15.79
N ALA A 26 3.69 -2.67 15.22
CA ALA A 26 4.76 -3.34 15.97
C ALA A 26 5.79 -2.35 16.56
N PHE A 27 5.95 -1.20 15.89
CA PHE A 27 6.73 -0.05 16.35
C PHE A 27 5.86 1.20 16.26
N ASP A 28 6.16 2.23 17.05
CA ASP A 28 5.50 3.53 16.89
C ASP A 28 6.07 4.28 15.68
N LEU A 29 5.29 4.32 14.60
CA LEU A 29 5.63 5.07 13.39
C LEU A 29 5.09 6.51 13.40
N SER A 30 4.42 6.95 14.47
CA SER A 30 3.80 8.28 14.55
C SER A 30 4.75 9.47 14.27
N PRO A 31 6.07 9.42 14.55
CA PRO A 31 6.98 10.51 14.20
C PRO A 31 7.21 10.66 12.68
N PHE A 32 6.98 9.61 11.90
CA PHE A 32 7.26 9.58 10.47
C PHE A 32 6.02 10.00 9.67
N LYS A 33 5.99 11.28 9.25
CA LYS A 33 4.86 11.85 8.50
C LYS A 33 4.91 11.58 6.99
N VAL A 34 6.08 11.23 6.47
CA VAL A 34 6.29 10.90 5.06
C VAL A 34 7.00 9.57 4.98
N ILE A 35 6.37 8.59 4.36
CA ILE A 35 6.84 7.20 4.29
C ILE A 35 6.92 6.79 2.81
N CYS A 36 7.93 5.99 2.48
CA CYS A 36 8.07 5.35 1.18
C CYS A 36 7.89 3.84 1.34
N ASP A 37 6.90 3.27 0.64
CA ASP A 37 6.62 1.84 0.59
C ASP A 37 7.30 1.25 -0.65
N LEU A 38 8.54 0.77 -0.46
CA LEU A 38 9.37 0.18 -1.52
C LEU A 38 8.87 -1.24 -1.84
N GLY A 39 8.37 -1.44 -3.06
CA GLY A 39 7.70 -2.69 -3.43
C GLY A 39 6.28 -2.81 -2.88
N GLY A 40 5.60 -1.68 -2.69
CA GLY A 40 4.29 -1.61 -2.04
C GLY A 40 3.14 -2.32 -2.77
N CYS A 41 3.35 -2.78 -4.02
CA CYS A 41 2.43 -3.67 -4.73
C CYS A 41 0.98 -3.13 -4.79
N SER A 42 0.00 -3.82 -4.19
CA SER A 42 -1.40 -3.41 -4.14
C SER A 42 -1.68 -2.20 -3.23
N GLY A 43 -0.68 -1.71 -2.50
CA GLY A 43 -0.83 -0.64 -1.52
C GLY A 43 -1.48 -1.08 -0.21
N ALA A 44 -1.56 -2.38 0.05
CA ALA A 44 -2.21 -2.91 1.25
C ALA A 44 -1.54 -2.39 2.54
N LEU A 45 -0.20 -2.44 2.61
CA LEU A 45 0.56 -1.88 3.72
C LEU A 45 0.30 -0.37 3.85
N ALA A 46 0.36 0.37 2.74
CA ALA A 46 0.10 1.80 2.74
C ALA A 46 -1.30 2.16 3.30
N LYS A 47 -2.33 1.38 2.98
CA LYS A 47 -3.68 1.56 3.55
C LYS A 47 -3.72 1.28 5.06
N GLN A 48 -3.08 0.20 5.51
CA GLN A 48 -3.01 -0.12 6.93
C GLN A 48 -2.27 0.96 7.72
N CYS A 49 -1.15 1.46 7.16
CA CYS A 49 -0.33 2.47 7.81
C CYS A 49 -1.03 3.84 7.85
N THR A 50 -1.66 4.28 6.75
CA THR A 50 -2.45 5.52 6.76
C THR A 50 -3.65 5.43 7.71
N SER A 51 -4.28 4.26 7.86
CA SER A 51 -5.36 4.03 8.82
C SER A 51 -4.87 4.11 10.28
N ALA A 52 -3.74 3.48 10.60
CA ALA A 52 -3.15 3.48 11.94
C ALA A 52 -2.53 4.84 12.32
N TYR A 53 -2.00 5.58 11.34
CA TYR A 53 -1.32 6.86 11.52
C TYR A 53 -1.96 7.93 10.62
N PRO A 54 -3.00 8.65 11.09
CA PRO A 54 -3.75 9.61 10.28
C PRO A 54 -2.93 10.77 9.71
N GLU A 55 -1.82 11.09 10.37
CA GLU A 55 -0.93 12.19 10.00
C GLU A 55 0.13 11.79 8.97
N CYS A 56 0.26 10.50 8.62
CA CYS A 56 1.26 10.06 7.65
C CYS A 56 0.73 10.15 6.21
N THR A 57 1.65 10.38 5.29
CA THR A 57 1.46 10.23 3.85
C THR A 57 2.44 9.18 3.35
N ILE A 58 2.01 8.41 2.35
CA ILE A 58 2.77 7.25 1.87
C ILE A 58 2.90 7.33 0.36
N THR A 59 4.12 7.17 -0.13
CA THR A 59 4.40 6.99 -1.56
C THR A 59 4.72 5.53 -1.81
N ILE A 60 3.93 4.87 -2.65
CA ILE A 60 4.25 3.52 -3.14
C ILE A 60 5.27 3.66 -4.27
N PHE A 61 6.45 3.06 -4.09
CA PHE A 61 7.49 2.99 -5.11
C PHE A 61 7.56 1.56 -5.62
N ASP A 62 7.21 1.33 -6.89
CA ASP A 62 7.21 0.00 -7.48
C ASP A 62 7.47 0.09 -8.99
N LEU A 63 7.61 -1.05 -9.65
CA LEU A 63 7.80 -1.10 -11.10
C LEU A 63 6.61 -0.44 -11.82
N PRO A 64 6.82 0.24 -12.97
CA PRO A 64 5.78 0.97 -13.68
C PRO A 64 4.51 0.15 -13.94
N LYS A 65 4.68 -1.14 -14.27
CA LYS A 65 3.57 -2.06 -14.53
C LYS A 65 2.76 -2.36 -13.26
N VAL A 66 3.41 -2.52 -12.11
CA VAL A 66 2.76 -2.78 -10.82
C VAL A 66 2.01 -1.53 -10.34
N VAL A 67 2.65 -0.35 -10.45
CA VAL A 67 2.03 0.94 -10.14
C VAL A 67 0.74 1.15 -10.93
N ARG A 68 0.75 0.86 -12.25
CA ARG A 68 -0.44 0.97 -13.10
C ARG A 68 -1.59 0.09 -12.58
N MET A 69 -1.33 -1.20 -12.33
CA MET A 69 -2.35 -2.13 -11.84
C MET A 69 -2.87 -1.77 -10.45
N SER A 70 -1.97 -1.27 -9.58
CA SER A 70 -2.31 -0.84 -8.23
C SER A 70 -3.33 0.32 -8.27
N ARG A 71 -3.09 1.32 -9.12
CA ARG A 71 -4.04 2.43 -9.34
C ARG A 71 -5.36 1.98 -9.96
N GLU A 72 -5.32 1.04 -10.89
CA GLU A 72 -6.52 0.60 -11.61
C GLU A 72 -7.43 -0.29 -10.76
N HIS A 73 -6.88 -1.06 -9.82
CA HIS A 73 -7.62 -2.13 -9.15
C HIS A 73 -7.65 -2.08 -7.61
N PHE A 74 -6.73 -1.36 -6.96
CA PHE A 74 -6.54 -1.49 -5.51
C PHE A 74 -6.60 -0.17 -4.76
N VAL A 75 -6.01 0.91 -5.29
CA VAL A 75 -6.02 2.24 -4.67
C VAL A 75 -7.08 3.11 -5.35
N SER A 76 -7.93 3.73 -4.55
CA SER A 76 -9.08 4.52 -4.99
C SER A 76 -8.92 6.00 -4.61
N GLU A 77 -9.82 6.85 -5.08
CA GLU A 77 -9.84 8.28 -4.70
C GLU A 77 -10.07 8.51 -3.19
N ALA A 78 -10.61 7.53 -2.47
CA ALA A 78 -10.74 7.59 -1.02
C ALA A 78 -9.38 7.50 -0.29
N ASP A 79 -8.35 6.96 -0.94
CA ASP A 79 -7.02 6.76 -0.39
C ASP A 79 -6.13 8.01 -0.59
N GLN A 80 -6.63 9.20 -0.24
CA GLN A 80 -6.04 10.51 -0.60
C GLN A 80 -4.59 10.75 -0.13
N ARG A 81 -4.13 9.98 0.87
CA ARG A 81 -2.77 10.08 1.43
C ARG A 81 -1.78 9.06 0.85
N ILE A 82 -2.23 8.30 -0.14
CA ILE A 82 -1.40 7.33 -0.87
C ILE A 82 -1.10 7.91 -2.25
N SER A 83 0.18 8.12 -2.53
CA SER A 83 0.68 8.49 -3.84
C SER A 83 1.57 7.37 -4.39
N PHE A 84 2.08 7.56 -5.60
CA PHE A 84 2.86 6.56 -6.31
C PHE A 84 4.03 7.20 -7.03
N HIS A 85 5.15 6.47 -7.07
CA HIS A 85 6.35 6.77 -7.84
C HIS A 85 6.84 5.49 -8.53
N GLN A 86 7.56 5.64 -9.64
CA GLN A 86 8.10 4.53 -10.44
C GLN A 86 9.52 4.80 -10.90
#